data_AF-A0A1B7VFB8-F1
#
_entry.id   AF-A0A1B7VFB8-F1
#
_cell.length_a   1.000
_cell.length_b   1.000
_cell.length_c   1.000
_cell.angle_alpha   90.00
_cell.angle_beta   90.00
_cell.angle_gamma   90.00
#
_symmetry.space_group_name_H-M   'P 1'
#
loop_
_entity.id
_entity.type
_entity.pdbx_description
1 polymer ?
#
loop_
_entity_poly.entity_id
_entity_poly.type
_entity_poly.pdbx_seq_one_letter_code
_entity_poly.pdbx_strand_id
1 'polypeptide(L)'
;ISLGNINANSTGTTTFNNVTATSLTTNTGGTTQLNGNVKTTGNQTYNDTVNIANNPTLSANGITFNNTVNGNSDLIANSGTGNLTFTNDISLGNINANSTGTTTFNNVT
;
A
#
# COMPACT_ATOMS: atom_id res chain seq x y z
N ILE A 1 -12.37 5.71 14.59
CA ILE A 1 -13.04 4.39 14.59
C ILE A 1 -12.20 3.46 13.73
N SER A 2 -11.84 2.27 14.21
CA SER A 2 -11.23 1.26 13.35
C SER A 2 -12.33 0.53 12.62
N LEU A 3 -12.23 0.46 11.29
CA LEU A 3 -13.01 -0.47 10.50
C LEU A 3 -12.50 -1.90 10.78
N GLY A 4 -13.31 -2.91 10.47
CA GLY A 4 -12.88 -4.31 10.53
C GLY A 4 -11.94 -4.64 9.37
N ASN A 5 -12.09 -5.83 8.78
CA ASN A 5 -11.41 -6.16 7.54
C ASN A 5 -12.05 -5.43 6.37
N ILE A 6 -11.25 -4.78 5.53
CA ILE A 6 -11.70 -4.17 4.27
C ILE A 6 -11.28 -5.06 3.12
N ASN A 7 -12.28 -5.55 2.37
CA ASN A 7 -12.08 -6.19 1.08
C ASN A 7 -12.67 -5.27 0.01
N ALA A 8 -11.83 -4.46 -0.63
CA ALA A 8 -12.26 -3.60 -1.73
C ALA A 8 -12.25 -4.40 -3.03
N ASN A 9 -13.43 -4.66 -3.59
CA ASN A 9 -13.60 -5.42 -4.82
C ASN A 9 -14.23 -4.56 -5.91
N SER A 10 -13.39 -3.88 -6.69
CA SER A 10 -13.76 -2.96 -7.74
C SER A 10 -12.80 -3.08 -8.93
N THR A 11 -13.33 -3.08 -10.15
CA THR A 11 -12.53 -2.93 -11.39
C THR A 11 -12.35 -1.47 -11.80
N GLY A 12 -12.98 -0.53 -11.08
CA GLY A 12 -12.73 0.91 -11.21
C GLY A 12 -11.68 1.40 -10.21
N THR A 13 -11.59 2.72 -10.04
CA THR A 13 -10.72 3.32 -9.03
C THR A 13 -11.32 3.21 -7.63
N THR A 14 -10.57 2.60 -6.71
CA THR A 14 -10.86 2.63 -5.27
C THR A 14 -9.99 3.69 -4.61
N THR A 15 -10.62 4.70 -3.99
CA THR A 15 -9.90 5.80 -3.33
C THR A 15 -9.91 5.63 -1.82
N PHE A 16 -8.72 5.62 -1.22
CA PHE A 16 -8.54 5.72 0.23
C PHE A 16 -7.96 7.09 0.58
N ASN A 17 -8.66 7.80 1.47
CA ASN A 17 -8.13 9.00 2.12
C ASN A 17 -7.45 8.57 3.43
N ASN A 18 -7.96 9.00 4.58
CA ASN A 18 -7.51 8.48 5.87
C ASN A 18 -8.33 7.27 6.28
N VAL A 19 -7.68 6.12 6.46
CA VAL A 19 -8.31 4.84 6.83
C VAL A 19 -7.63 4.26 8.06
N THR A 20 -8.43 3.75 8.98
CA THR A 20 -7.97 2.88 10.06
C THR A 20 -8.81 1.60 10.04
N ALA A 21 -8.18 0.43 9.94
CA ALA A 21 -8.86 -0.85 9.77
C ALA A 21 -8.13 -2.02 10.47
N THR A 22 -8.71 -3.22 10.50
CA THR A 22 -7.99 -4.43 10.91
C THR A 22 -7.05 -4.90 9.81
N SER A 23 -7.54 -4.99 8.58
CA SER A 23 -6.75 -5.34 7.40
C SER A 23 -7.34 -4.66 6.17
N LEU A 24 -6.55 -4.62 5.10
CA LEU A 24 -6.99 -4.11 3.80
C LEU A 24 -6.50 -5.06 2.72
N THR A 25 -7.42 -5.51 1.87
CA THR A 25 -7.11 -6.21 0.63
C THR A 25 -7.90 -5.61 -0.52
N THR A 26 -7.25 -5.32 -1.64
CA THR A 26 -7.93 -4.96 -2.90
C THR A 26 -8.01 -6.17 -3.82
N ASN A 27 -8.88 -6.15 -4.83
CA ASN A 27 -8.91 -7.16 -5.90
C ASN A 27 -7.87 -6.83 -6.99
N THR A 28 -7.93 -7.54 -8.12
CA THR A 28 -7.19 -7.18 -9.34
C THR A 28 -8.13 -6.57 -10.38
N GLY A 29 -7.57 -5.83 -11.33
CA GLY A 29 -8.27 -5.32 -12.50
C GLY A 29 -8.82 -3.90 -12.35
N GLY A 30 -8.52 -3.23 -11.24
CA GLY A 30 -8.80 -1.82 -11.03
C GLY A 30 -7.54 -0.99 -10.73
N THR A 31 -7.75 0.14 -10.06
CA THR A 31 -6.67 0.99 -9.53
C THR A 31 -6.96 1.34 -8.09
N THR A 32 -5.92 1.37 -7.26
CA THR A 32 -6.04 1.91 -5.90
C THR A 32 -5.39 3.29 -5.84
N GLN A 33 -6.18 4.30 -5.48
CA GLN A 33 -5.72 5.65 -5.24
C GLN A 33 -5.52 5.87 -3.74
N LEU A 34 -4.27 6.08 -3.32
CA LEU A 34 -3.92 6.43 -1.94
C LEU A 34 -3.73 7.95 -1.85
N ASN A 35 -4.70 8.64 -1.24
CA ASN A 35 -4.72 10.09 -1.06
C ASN A 35 -4.40 10.53 0.38
N GLY A 36 -4.24 9.57 1.29
CA GLY A 36 -4.00 9.81 2.71
C GLY A 36 -3.53 8.55 3.42
N ASN A 37 -3.46 8.64 4.75
CA ASN A 37 -2.83 7.59 5.56
C ASN A 37 -3.72 6.35 5.67
N VAL A 38 -3.11 5.17 5.54
CA VAL A 38 -3.81 3.89 5.78
C VAL A 38 -3.11 3.16 6.92
N LYS A 39 -3.81 3.01 8.03
CA LYS A 39 -3.35 2.26 9.21
C LYS A 39 -4.14 0.98 9.38
N THR A 40 -3.45 -0.15 9.45
CA THR A 40 -4.04 -1.45 9.80
C THR A 40 -3.32 -2.07 10.98
N THR A 41 -4.02 -2.90 11.76
CA THR A 41 -3.38 -3.72 12.81
C THR A 41 -2.84 -5.05 12.25
N GLY A 42 -3.37 -5.52 11.13
CA GLY A 42 -2.86 -6.62 10.33
C GLY A 42 -2.25 -6.14 9.02
N ASN A 43 -2.30 -6.98 7.99
CA ASN A 43 -1.65 -6.74 6.70
C ASN A 43 -2.44 -5.79 5.79
N GLN A 44 -1.71 -5.12 4.90
CA GLN A 44 -2.23 -4.43 3.73
C GLN A 44 -1.76 -5.13 2.47
N THR A 45 -2.70 -5.52 1.62
CA THR A 45 -2.42 -6.15 0.33
C THR A 45 -3.09 -5.35 -0.78
N TYR A 46 -2.27 -4.73 -1.63
CA TYR A 46 -2.72 -3.98 -2.80
C TYR A 46 -2.49 -4.84 -4.03
N ASN A 47 -3.57 -5.39 -4.59
CA ASN A 47 -3.54 -6.29 -5.74
C ASN A 47 -3.69 -5.55 -7.09
N ASP A 48 -4.10 -4.29 -7.04
CA ASP A 48 -4.21 -3.39 -8.18
C ASP A 48 -2.94 -2.56 -8.36
N THR A 49 -2.80 -1.91 -9.52
CA THR A 49 -1.88 -0.78 -9.67
C THR A 49 -2.22 0.29 -8.64
N VAL A 50 -1.22 0.77 -7.91
CA VAL A 50 -1.38 1.78 -6.86
C VAL A 50 -0.89 3.13 -7.38
N ASN A 51 -1.71 4.16 -7.21
CA ASN A 51 -1.30 5.55 -7.41
C ASN A 51 -1.18 6.25 -6.05
N ILE A 52 -0.02 6.84 -5.79
CA ILE A 52 0.32 7.55 -4.55
C ILE A 52 0.13 9.05 -4.76
N ALA A 53 -0.66 9.67 -3.89
CA ALA A 53 -0.87 11.11 -3.85
C ALA A 53 -0.83 11.64 -2.41
N ASN A 54 -0.39 12.89 -2.26
CA ASN A 54 -0.36 13.63 -0.98
C ASN A 54 0.51 12.99 0.11
N ASN A 55 1.60 12.32 -0.27
CA ASN A 55 2.63 11.79 0.64
C ASN A 55 2.08 10.91 1.78
N PRO A 56 1.33 9.83 1.47
CA PRO A 56 0.67 9.04 2.49
C PRO A 56 1.66 8.23 3.31
N THR A 57 1.31 8.02 4.57
CA THR A 57 1.94 7.03 5.45
C THR A 57 1.07 5.78 5.55
N LEU A 58 1.64 4.64 5.20
CA LEU A 58 1.06 3.32 5.40
C LEU A 58 1.67 2.69 6.64
N SER A 59 0.84 2.17 7.53
CA SER A 59 1.28 1.48 8.75
C SER A 59 0.52 0.18 8.92
N ALA A 60 1.24 -0.94 8.95
CA ALA A 60 0.68 -2.29 9.01
C ALA A 60 1.65 -3.26 9.73
N ASN A 61 1.26 -4.53 9.86
CA ASN A 61 2.16 -5.64 10.22
C ASN A 61 2.55 -6.49 9.00
N GLY A 62 2.58 -5.86 7.84
CA GLY A 62 2.90 -6.45 6.54
C GLY A 62 2.28 -5.61 5.43
N ILE A 63 3.05 -5.27 4.40
CA ILE A 63 2.57 -4.48 3.26
C ILE A 63 3.05 -5.15 1.97
N THR A 64 2.11 -5.47 1.09
CA THR A 64 2.42 -6.07 -0.21
C THR A 64 1.76 -5.29 -1.33
N PHE A 65 2.57 -4.87 -2.30
CA PHE A 65 2.15 -4.32 -3.58
C PHE A 65 2.38 -5.37 -4.66
N ASN A 66 1.31 -6.00 -5.13
CA ASN A 66 1.34 -7.04 -6.16
C ASN A 66 1.34 -6.48 -7.60
N ASN A 67 1.37 -5.16 -7.74
CA ASN A 67 1.43 -4.46 -9.03
C ASN A 67 2.31 -3.21 -8.90
N THR A 68 2.45 -2.45 -9.98
CA THR A 68 3.21 -1.20 -10.05
C THR A 68 2.71 -0.18 -9.04
N VAL A 69 3.64 0.53 -8.40
CA VAL A 69 3.36 1.67 -7.52
C VAL A 69 3.81 2.94 -8.24
N ASN A 70 2.86 3.77 -8.62
CA ASN A 70 3.05 4.99 -9.40
C ASN A 70 2.73 6.24 -8.57
N GLY A 71 3.27 7.39 -8.98
CA GLY A 71 2.94 8.70 -8.44
C GLY A 71 4.09 9.69 -8.61
N ASN A 72 3.82 10.96 -8.30
CA ASN A 72 4.85 12.01 -8.20
C ASN A 72 5.06 12.49 -6.74
N SER A 73 4.50 11.73 -5.79
CA SER A 73 4.54 11.99 -4.36
C SER A 73 5.50 11.01 -3.67
N ASP A 74 5.87 11.32 -2.43
CA ASP A 74 6.62 10.43 -1.57
C ASP A 74 5.73 9.34 -0.95
N LEU A 75 6.31 8.24 -0.50
CA LEU A 75 5.62 7.20 0.25
C LEU A 75 6.41 6.85 1.52
N ILE A 76 5.73 6.83 2.66
CA ILE A 76 6.25 6.19 3.88
C ILE A 76 5.50 4.87 4.07
N ALA A 77 6.21 3.74 3.96
CA ALA A 77 5.65 2.41 4.14
C ALA A 77 6.26 1.75 5.38
N ASN A 78 5.48 1.62 6.44
CA ASN A 78 5.87 0.99 7.71
C ASN A 78 5.17 -0.38 7.83
N SER A 79 5.89 -1.47 7.54
CA SER A 79 5.31 -2.82 7.59
C SER A 79 5.45 -3.53 8.94
N GLY A 80 5.94 -2.82 9.97
CA GLY A 80 6.07 -3.35 11.32
C GLY A 80 6.95 -4.61 11.34
N THR A 81 6.45 -5.68 11.98
CA THR A 81 7.15 -6.97 12.08
C THR A 81 7.00 -7.86 10.85
N GLY A 82 6.13 -7.52 9.91
CA GLY A 82 5.95 -8.26 8.66
C GLY A 82 6.77 -7.69 7.52
N ASN A 83 6.74 -8.40 6.39
CA ASN A 83 7.48 -8.02 5.20
C ASN A 83 6.90 -6.79 4.52
N LEU A 84 7.78 -6.05 3.85
CA LEU A 84 7.42 -5.01 2.89
C LEU A 84 7.84 -5.49 1.50
N THR A 85 6.88 -5.67 0.60
CA THR A 85 7.16 -6.27 -0.71
C THR A 85 6.60 -5.42 -1.84
N PHE A 86 7.48 -5.06 -2.77
CA PHE A 86 7.15 -4.46 -4.06
C PHE A 86 7.50 -5.46 -5.16
N THR A 87 6.47 -5.99 -5.82
CA THR A 87 6.63 -7.05 -6.82
C THR A 87 6.99 -6.54 -8.22
N ASN A 88 6.66 -5.28 -8.51
CA ASN A 88 6.82 -4.62 -9.80
C ASN A 88 7.48 -3.24 -9.62
N ASP A 89 7.53 -2.48 -10.71
CA ASP A 89 8.15 -1.16 -10.77
C ASP A 89 7.58 -0.19 -9.73
N ILE A 90 8.45 0.70 -9.27
CA ILE A 90 8.07 1.82 -8.44
C ILE A 90 8.55 3.11 -9.10
N SER A 91 7.59 3.99 -9.41
CA SER A 91 7.84 5.33 -9.94
C SER A 91 7.23 6.34 -8.98
N LEU A 92 8.04 6.86 -8.06
CA LEU A 92 7.66 7.82 -7.01
C LEU A 92 8.69 8.94 -6.89
N GLY A 93 8.43 9.93 -6.03
CA GLY A 93 9.44 10.91 -5.63
C GLY A 93 10.52 10.26 -4.77
N ASN A 94 10.19 9.98 -3.52
CA ASN A 94 11.00 9.19 -2.60
C ASN A 94 10.18 8.07 -1.95
N ILE A 95 10.88 7.06 -1.42
CA ILE A 95 10.29 6.00 -0.62
C ILE A 95 11.06 5.87 0.68
N ASN A 96 10.36 5.99 1.81
CA ASN A 96 10.85 5.55 3.10
C ASN A 96 10.25 4.18 3.43
N ALA A 97 11.03 3.13 3.19
CA ALA A 97 10.64 1.73 3.34
C ALA A 97 11.12 1.18 4.71
N ASN A 98 10.23 1.15 5.69
CA ASN A 98 10.52 0.71 7.06
C ASN A 98 9.90 -0.65 7.34
N SER A 99 10.76 -1.65 7.54
CA SER A 99 10.37 -3.01 7.93
C SER A 99 11.39 -3.55 8.92
N THR A 100 10.94 -4.25 9.97
CA THR A 100 11.84 -5.13 10.73
C THR A 100 11.85 -6.57 10.20
N GLY A 101 10.94 -6.87 9.26
CA GLY A 101 10.98 -8.08 8.43
C GLY A 101 11.85 -7.87 7.18
N THR A 102 11.57 -8.64 6.13
CA THR A 102 12.26 -8.47 4.85
C THR A 102 11.62 -7.35 4.03
N THR A 103 12.44 -6.42 3.55
CA THR A 103 12.06 -5.47 2.48
C THR A 103 12.54 -6.02 1.14
N THR A 104 11.61 -6.27 0.21
CA THR A 104 11.91 -6.81 -1.13
C THR A 104 11.49 -5.81 -2.21
N PHE A 105 12.43 -5.50 -3.09
CA PHE A 105 12.20 -4.80 -4.36
C PHE A 105 12.55 -5.79 -5.48
N ASN A 106 11.54 -6.31 -6.19
CA ASN A 106 11.77 -7.41 -7.13
C ASN A 106 12.23 -6.95 -8.52
N ASN A 107 11.84 -5.75 -8.95
CA ASN A 107 12.34 -5.14 -10.18
C ASN A 107 13.13 -3.87 -9.86
N VAL A 108 14.44 -4.04 -9.67
CA VAL A 108 15.38 -2.93 -9.48
C VAL A 108 16.19 -2.80 -10.77
N THR A 109 15.88 -1.78 -11.57
CA THR A 109 16.64 -1.40 -12.78
C THR A 109 17.45 -0.15 -12.52
#